data_AF-A0A9D8K598-F1
#
_entry.id   AF-A0A9D8K598-F1
#
_cell.length_a   1.000
_cell.length_b   1.000
_cell.length_c   1.000
_cell.angle_alpha   90.00
_cell.angle_beta   90.00
_cell.angle_gamma   90.00
#
_symmetry.space_group_name_H-M   'P 1'
#
loop_
_entity.id
_entity.type
_entity.pdbx_description
1 polymer ?
#
loop_
_entity_poly.entity_id
_entity_poly.type
_entity_poly.pdbx_seq_one_letter_code
_entity_poly.pdbx_strand_id
1 'polypeptide(L)'
;MGMVTTLEDVRQGHVKVFIDGFFSFVISKQDAVRYGLKVGHALSDDKIAELRHSAELQDCLDAALHFLNYRPRSEAEVRLRLRRRGFAGDVAEETIVELKRRKLIDDAAFAQFWTEDRLAFKPRSKEMIKL
;
A
#
# COMPACT_ATOMS: atom_id res chain seq x y z
N MET A 1 -13.90 14.44 -18.45
CA MET A 1 -13.83 13.14 -19.13
C MET A 1 -12.46 13.02 -19.75
N GLY A 2 -11.86 11.84 -19.71
CA GLY A 2 -10.57 11.57 -20.38
C GLY A 2 -10.61 10.27 -21.17
N MET A 3 -9.91 10.23 -22.30
CA MET A 3 -9.87 9.05 -23.16
C MET A 3 -8.65 8.19 -22.82
N VAL A 4 -8.85 6.88 -22.65
CA VAL A 4 -7.73 5.94 -22.56
C VAL A 4 -7.02 5.89 -23.90
N THR A 5 -5.83 6.47 -24.00
CA THR A 5 -5.06 6.53 -25.25
C THR A 5 -4.14 5.33 -25.43
N THR A 6 -3.57 4.83 -24.32
CA THR A 6 -2.58 3.75 -24.37
C THR A 6 -2.68 2.87 -23.13
N LEU A 7 -2.53 1.57 -23.33
CA LEU A 7 -2.36 0.57 -22.29
C LEU A 7 -1.06 -0.19 -22.58
N GLU A 8 -0.04 -0.01 -21.75
CA GLU A 8 1.24 -0.70 -21.89
C GLU A 8 1.37 -1.77 -20.82
N ASP A 9 1.50 -3.04 -21.24
CA ASP A 9 1.81 -4.13 -20.32
C ASP A 9 3.20 -3.88 -19.68
N VAL A 10 3.27 -3.99 -18.35
CA VAL A 10 4.53 -3.97 -17.60
C VAL A 10 4.78 -5.34 -16.97
N ARG A 11 6.01 -5.54 -16.48
CA ARG A 11 6.39 -6.78 -15.78
C ARG A 11 5.49 -7.00 -14.56
N GLN A 12 5.32 -8.26 -14.17
CA GLN A 12 4.50 -8.70 -13.03
C GLN A 12 2.98 -8.55 -13.20
N GLY A 13 2.48 -8.47 -14.44
CA GLY A 13 1.04 -8.51 -14.69
C GLY A 13 0.32 -7.21 -14.31
N HIS A 14 1.02 -6.08 -14.46
CA HIS A 14 0.42 -4.75 -14.33
C HIS A 14 0.39 -4.06 -15.69
N VAL A 15 -0.36 -2.98 -15.80
CA VAL A 15 -0.55 -2.20 -17.02
C VAL A 15 -0.43 -0.71 -16.69
N LYS A 16 0.37 0.03 -17.45
CA LYS A 16 0.40 1.50 -17.41
C LYS A 16 -0.76 2.05 -18.22
N VAL A 17 -1.53 2.95 -17.61
CA VAL A 17 -2.68 3.58 -18.23
C VAL A 17 -2.33 5.02 -18.60
N PHE A 18 -2.50 5.34 -19.88
CA PHE A 18 -2.37 6.70 -20.39
C PHE A 18 -3.75 7.26 -20.72
N ILE A 19 -4.01 8.47 -20.25
CA ILE A 19 -5.26 9.20 -20.48
C ILE A 19 -4.91 10.49 -21.21
N ASP A 20 -5.57 10.73 -22.33
CA ASP A 20 -5.34 11.89 -23.21
C ASP A 20 -3.86 12.09 -23.58
N GLY A 21 -3.12 10.99 -23.72
CA GLY A 21 -1.69 10.99 -24.07
C GLY A 21 -0.73 11.13 -22.89
N PHE A 22 -1.24 11.37 -21.67
CA PHE A 22 -0.43 11.51 -20.47
C PHE A 22 -0.48 10.26 -19.61
N PHE A 23 0.66 9.91 -19.01
CA PHE A 23 0.70 8.85 -18.01
C PHE A 23 -0.19 9.23 -16.81
N SER A 24 -1.11 8.34 -16.43
CA SER A 24 -2.05 8.60 -15.34
C SER A 24 -1.76 7.74 -14.10
N PHE A 25 -1.73 6.42 -14.26
CA PHE A 25 -1.48 5.47 -13.16
C PHE A 25 -1.11 4.06 -13.68
N VAL A 26 -0.69 3.18 -12.76
CA VAL A 26 -0.45 1.76 -13.02
C VAL A 26 -1.50 0.95 -12.27
N ILE A 27 -2.09 -0.05 -12.91
CA ILE A 27 -3.03 -0.97 -12.26
C ILE A 27 -2.72 -2.42 -12.62
N SER A 28 -3.25 -3.37 -11.84
CA SER A 28 -3.14 -4.77 -12.18
C SER A 28 -3.91 -5.09 -13.48
N LYS A 29 -3.45 -6.11 -14.21
CA LYS A 29 -4.14 -6.59 -15.42
C LYS A 29 -5.54 -7.12 -15.09
N GLN A 30 -5.73 -7.67 -13.88
CA GLN A 30 -7.05 -8.10 -13.40
C GLN A 30 -7.99 -6.91 -13.22
N ASP A 31 -7.52 -5.82 -12.63
CA ASP A 31 -8.33 -4.61 -12.45
C ASP A 31 -8.63 -3.95 -13.79
N ALA A 32 -7.67 -3.88 -14.71
CA ALA A 32 -7.90 -3.37 -16.06
C ALA A 32 -9.05 -4.12 -16.76
N VAL A 33 -9.09 -5.45 -16.63
CA VAL A 33 -10.18 -6.28 -17.17
C VAL A 33 -11.48 -6.06 -16.39
N ARG A 34 -11.43 -6.05 -15.06
CA ARG A 34 -12.60 -5.87 -14.18
C ARG A 34 -13.31 -4.54 -14.44
N TYR A 35 -12.56 -3.47 -14.65
CA TYR A 35 -13.09 -2.14 -14.97
C TYR A 35 -13.32 -1.93 -16.47
N GLY A 36 -13.07 -2.94 -17.30
CA GLY A 36 -13.36 -2.89 -18.74
C GLY A 36 -12.53 -1.87 -19.51
N LEU A 37 -11.33 -1.53 -19.04
CA LEU A 37 -10.48 -0.52 -19.67
C LEU A 37 -10.03 -0.98 -21.06
N LYS A 38 -10.28 -0.13 -22.06
CA LYS A 38 -9.90 -0.36 -23.46
C LYS A 38 -9.39 0.95 -24.06
N VAL A 39 -8.40 0.85 -24.93
CA VAL A 39 -7.91 1.98 -25.72
C VAL A 39 -9.06 2.54 -26.57
N GLY A 40 -9.20 3.86 -26.60
CA GLY A 40 -10.28 4.59 -27.27
C GLY A 40 -11.56 4.74 -26.43
N HIS A 41 -11.60 4.20 -25.21
CA HIS A 41 -12.75 4.36 -24.32
C HIS A 41 -12.66 5.66 -23.53
N ALA A 42 -13.76 6.42 -23.47
CA ALA A 42 -13.88 7.60 -22.63
C ALA A 42 -14.26 7.20 -21.21
N LEU A 43 -13.53 7.71 -20.22
CA LEU A 43 -13.83 7.56 -18.80
C LEU A 43 -14.36 8.88 -18.24
N SER A 44 -15.33 8.80 -17.34
CA SER A 44 -15.74 9.95 -16.54
C SER A 44 -14.62 10.35 -15.57
N ASP A 45 -14.59 11.62 -15.17
CA ASP A 45 -13.57 12.10 -14.23
C ASP A 45 -13.68 11.41 -12.88
N ASP A 46 -14.90 11.13 -12.42
CA ASP A 46 -15.17 10.33 -11.23
C ASP A 46 -14.56 8.93 -11.34
N LYS A 47 -14.68 8.28 -12.50
CA LYS A 47 -14.13 6.94 -12.70
C LYS A 47 -12.60 6.96 -12.75
N ILE A 48 -12.03 7.99 -13.35
CA ILE A 48 -10.57 8.21 -13.38
C ILE A 48 -10.04 8.40 -11.96
N ALA A 49 -10.73 9.22 -11.15
CA ALA A 49 -10.37 9.45 -9.76
C ALA A 49 -10.48 8.17 -8.91
N GLU A 50 -11.56 7.40 -9.06
CA GLU A 50 -11.75 6.11 -8.39
C GLU A 50 -10.62 5.12 -8.73
N LEU A 51 -10.28 4.99 -10.02
CA LEU A 51 -9.22 4.10 -10.47
C LEU A 51 -7.84 4.54 -9.97
N ARG A 52 -7.58 5.84 -9.96
CA ARG A 52 -6.33 6.40 -9.44
C ARG A 52 -6.20 6.15 -7.94
N HIS A 53 -7.26 6.38 -7.17
CA HIS A 53 -7.28 6.11 -5.73
C HIS A 53 -7.05 4.63 -5.45
N SER A 54 -7.75 3.75 -6.16
CA SER A 54 -7.58 2.31 -6.03
C SER A 54 -6.15 1.85 -6.37
N ALA A 55 -5.52 2.45 -7.39
CA ALA A 55 -4.14 2.18 -7.76
C ALA A 55 -3.16 2.62 -6.66
N GLU A 56 -3.33 3.84 -6.13
CA GLU A 56 -2.47 4.38 -5.09
C GLU A 56 -2.58 3.58 -3.79
N LEU A 57 -3.80 3.16 -3.41
CA LEU A 57 -4.04 2.30 -2.26
C LEU A 57 -3.35 0.94 -2.41
N GLN A 58 -3.42 0.34 -3.60
CA GLN A 58 -2.76 -0.93 -3.88
C GLN A 58 -1.23 -0.80 -3.79
N ASP A 59 -0.65 0.25 -4.39
CA ASP A 59 0.79 0.53 -4.29
C ASP A 59 1.24 0.77 -2.83
N CYS A 60 0.41 1.44 -2.04
CA CYS A 60 0.63 1.69 -0.62
C CYS A 60 0.58 0.39 0.20
N LEU A 61 -0.40 -0.48 -0.07
CA LEU A 61 -0.49 -1.81 0.53
C LEU A 61 0.73 -2.67 0.20
N ASP A 62 1.13 -2.73 -1.07
CA ASP A 62 2.29 -3.53 -1.50
C ASP A 62 3.58 -3.01 -0.86
N ALA A 63 3.71 -1.69 -0.73
CA ALA A 63 4.81 -1.07 0.01
C ALA A 63 4.85 -1.49 1.48
N ALA A 64 3.69 -1.53 2.15
CA ALA A 64 3.58 -1.95 3.54
C ALA A 64 3.85 -3.45 3.71
N LEU A 65 3.26 -4.30 2.86
CA LEU A 65 3.48 -5.76 2.88
C LEU A 65 4.95 -6.10 2.70
N HIS A 66 5.61 -5.46 1.74
CA HIS A 66 7.05 -5.64 1.54
C HIS A 66 7.86 -5.26 2.78
N PHE A 67 7.46 -4.20 3.49
CA PHE A 67 8.12 -3.79 4.73
C PHE A 67 7.88 -4.75 5.90
N LEU A 68 6.68 -5.33 5.99
CA LEU A 68 6.29 -6.31 7.01
C LEU A 68 6.95 -7.68 6.80
N ASN A 69 7.27 -8.06 5.56
CA ASN A 69 7.93 -9.35 5.25
C ASN A 69 9.30 -9.53 5.92
N TYR A 70 9.97 -8.45 6.32
CA TYR A 70 11.29 -8.54 6.96
C TYR A 70 11.22 -8.90 8.45
N ARG A 71 10.24 -8.36 9.18
CA ARG A 71 9.98 -8.61 10.61
C ARG A 71 8.64 -7.97 11.02
N PRO A 72 8.05 -8.36 12.17
CA PRO A 72 6.93 -7.64 12.76
C PRO A 72 7.24 -6.15 12.95
N ARG A 73 6.27 -5.28 12.65
CA ARG A 73 6.37 -3.82 12.78
C ARG A 73 5.19 -3.28 13.57
N SER A 74 5.41 -2.18 14.28
CA SER A 74 4.32 -1.40 14.87
C SER A 74 3.56 -0.61 13.81
N GLU A 75 2.33 -0.23 14.13
CA GLU A 75 1.50 0.67 13.33
C GLU A 75 2.23 1.99 13.05
N ALA A 76 2.92 2.54 14.05
CA ALA A 76 3.70 3.76 13.93
C ALA A 76 4.89 3.61 12.95
N GLU A 77 5.59 2.47 12.97
CA GLU A 77 6.65 2.17 12.00
C GLU A 77 6.11 2.13 10.58
N VAL A 78 4.97 1.46 10.36
CA VAL A 78 4.34 1.35 9.03
C VAL A 78 3.88 2.72 8.55
N ARG A 79 3.14 3.47 9.37
CA ARG A 79 2.67 4.82 9.02
C ARG A 79 3.82 5.75 8.63
N LEU A 80 4.91 5.74 9.41
CA LEU A 80 6.10 6.55 9.10
C LEU A 80 6.76 6.10 7.79
N ARG A 81 6.83 4.78 7.55
CA ARG A 81 7.40 4.22 6.32
C ARG A 81 6.62 4.66 5.08
N LEU A 82 5.28 4.65 5.16
CA LEU A 82 4.39 5.06 4.07
C LEU A 82 4.50 6.55 3.79
N ARG A 83 4.45 7.40 4.82
CA ARG A 83 4.66 8.85 4.66
C ARG A 83 6.02 9.19 4.04
N ARG A 84 7.09 8.53 4.48
CA ARG A 84 8.44 8.71 3.90
C ARG A 84 8.54 8.28 2.44
N ARG A 85 7.65 7.40 1.97
CA ARG A 85 7.59 6.96 0.57
C ARG A 85 6.77 7.91 -0.30
N GLY A 86 6.11 8.90 0.30
CA GLY A 86 5.38 9.97 -0.40
C GLY A 86 3.89 9.70 -0.61
N PHE A 87 3.33 8.67 0.01
CA PHE A 87 1.89 8.40 -0.07
C PHE A 87 1.07 9.48 0.65
N ALA A 88 -0.12 9.77 0.11
CA ALA A 88 -1.07 10.67 0.73
C ALA A 88 -1.52 10.16 2.11
N GLY A 89 -1.85 11.10 3.01
CA GLY A 89 -2.15 10.78 4.41
C GLY A 89 -3.38 9.91 4.59
N ASP A 90 -4.43 10.19 3.83
CA ASP A 90 -5.65 9.39 3.74
C ASP A 90 -5.39 7.98 3.22
N VAL A 91 -4.63 7.83 2.12
CA VAL A 91 -4.25 6.52 1.57
C VAL A 91 -3.42 5.71 2.58
N ALA A 92 -2.51 6.37 3.30
CA ALA A 92 -1.72 5.72 4.34
C ALA A 92 -2.59 5.24 5.51
N GLU A 93 -3.55 6.04 5.99
CA GLU A 93 -4.45 5.60 7.06
C GLU A 93 -5.40 4.49 6.60
N GLU A 94 -5.93 4.56 5.38
CA GLU A 94 -6.75 3.48 4.79
C GLU A 94 -5.96 2.17 4.71
N THR A 95 -4.69 2.26 4.30
CA THR A 95 -3.76 1.13 4.28
C THR A 95 -3.56 0.54 5.69
N ILE A 96 -3.38 1.39 6.71
CA ILE A 96 -3.25 0.94 8.10
C ILE A 96 -4.51 0.20 8.57
N VAL A 97 -5.70 0.74 8.28
CA VAL A 97 -6.98 0.10 8.62
C VAL A 97 -7.08 -1.28 7.97
N GLU A 98 -6.73 -1.39 6.69
CA GLU A 98 -6.79 -2.65 5.95
C GLU A 98 -5.78 -3.69 6.49
N LEU A 99 -4.56 -3.27 6.83
CA LEU A 99 -3.56 -4.15 7.44
C LEU A 99 -4.03 -4.67 8.81
N LYS A 100 -4.65 -3.82 9.64
CA LYS A 100 -5.24 -4.22 10.93
C LYS A 100 -6.39 -5.19 10.74
N ARG A 101 -7.27 -4.93 9.76
CA ARG A 101 -8.39 -5.82 9.42
C ARG A 101 -7.90 -7.22 9.00
N ARG A 102 -6.79 -7.28 8.25
CA ARG A 102 -6.13 -8.53 7.86
C ARG A 102 -5.26 -9.13 8.98
N LYS A 103 -5.19 -8.51 10.15
CA LYS A 103 -4.33 -8.90 11.30
C LYS A 103 -2.84 -9.00 10.94
N LEU A 104 -2.38 -8.19 10.00
CA LEU A 104 -0.99 -8.13 9.57
C LEU A 104 -0.15 -7.18 10.42
N ILE A 105 -0.81 -6.25 11.11
CA ILE A 105 -0.21 -5.39 12.13
C ILE A 105 -1.08 -5.42 13.38
N ASP A 106 -0.44 -5.52 14.53
CA ASP A 106 -1.05 -5.51 15.86
C ASP A 106 0.00 -5.00 16.85
N ASP A 107 -0.25 -3.83 17.43
CA ASP A 107 0.70 -3.18 18.35
C ASP A 107 0.85 -3.96 19.67
N ALA A 108 -0.19 -4.66 20.12
CA ALA A 108 -0.11 -5.49 21.32
C ALA A 108 0.75 -6.73 21.07
N ALA A 109 0.55 -7.40 19.92
CA ALA A 109 1.39 -8.52 19.51
C ALA A 109 2.84 -8.07 19.27
N PHE A 110 3.03 -6.89 18.68
CA PHE A 110 4.36 -6.30 18.49
C PHE A 110 5.07 -5.99 19.82
N ALA A 111 4.36 -5.45 20.82
CA ALA A 111 4.93 -5.14 22.12
C ALA A 111 5.37 -6.41 22.88
N GLN A 112 4.62 -7.50 22.75
CA GLN A 112 4.98 -8.81 23.30
C GLN A 112 6.25 -9.36 22.61
N PHE A 113 6.23 -9.41 21.27
CA PHE A 113 7.38 -9.83 20.47
C PHE A 113 8.64 -9.02 20.80
N TRP A 114 8.53 -7.69 20.94
CA TRP A 114 9.65 -6.81 21.25
C TRP A 114 10.26 -7.09 22.63
N THR A 115 9.41 -7.36 23.62
CA THR A 115 9.83 -7.71 24.99
C THR A 115 10.59 -9.04 24.99
N GLU A 116 10.04 -10.06 24.34
CA GLU A 116 10.63 -11.39 24.23
C GLU A 116 11.98 -11.35 23.48
N ASP A 117 12.03 -10.68 22.32
CA ASP A 117 13.24 -10.56 21.50
C ASP A 117 14.36 -9.83 22.25
N ARG A 118 14.04 -8.76 22.99
CA ARG A 118 15.02 -8.07 23.84
C ARG A 118 15.56 -8.94 24.97
N LEU A 119 14.70 -9.72 25.63
CA LEU A 119 15.11 -10.59 26.72
C LEU A 119 16.01 -11.73 26.22
N ALA A 120 15.77 -12.22 25.00
CA ALA A 120 16.53 -13.32 24.40
C ALA A 120 17.93 -12.90 23.89
N PHE A 121 18.08 -11.72 23.28
CA PHE A 121 19.33 -11.38 22.56
C PHE A 121 20.23 -10.33 23.22
N LYS A 122 19.76 -9.57 24.23
CA LYS A 122 20.60 -8.67 25.06
C LYS A 122 19.99 -8.49 26.46
N PRO A 123 20.38 -9.27 27.48
CA PRO A 123 19.78 -9.16 28.81
C PRO A 123 20.10 -7.77 29.39
N ARG A 124 19.11 -6.87 29.38
CA ARG A 124 19.13 -5.63 30.14
C ARG A 124 18.12 -5.74 31.28
N SER A 125 18.37 -5.00 32.36
CA SER A 125 17.57 -5.06 33.58
C SER A 125 16.09 -4.80 33.31
N LYS A 126 15.21 -5.50 34.04
CA LYS A 126 13.75 -5.38 33.96
C LYS A 126 13.23 -3.93 34.03
N GLU A 127 13.96 -3.06 34.72
CA GLU A 127 13.64 -1.62 34.86
C GLU A 127 13.66 -0.86 33.53
N MET A 128 14.40 -1.33 32.54
CA MET A 128 14.61 -0.64 31.27
C MET A 128 13.61 -1.06 30.15
N ILE A 129 12.71 -1.99 30.46
CA ILE A 129 11.72 -2.58 29.52
C ILE A 129 10.28 -2.17 29.88
N LYS A 130 10.06 -1.48 31.00
CA LYS A 130 8.72 -0.97 31.35
C LYS A 130 8.30 0.14 30.38
N LEU A 131 7.15 -0.08 29.72
CA LEU A 131 6.36 0.90 28.96
C LEU A 131 5.77 1.95 29.91
#